data_AF-A0A9E4HPX9-F1
#
_entry.id   AF-A0A9E4HPX9-F1
#
_cell.length_a   1.000
_cell.length_b   1.000
_cell.length_c   1.000
_cell.angle_alpha   90.00
_cell.angle_beta   90.00
_cell.angle_gamma   90.00
#
_symmetry.space_group_name_H-M   'P 1'
#
loop_
_entity.id
_entity.type
_entity.pdbx_description
1 polymer ?
#
loop_
_entity_poly.entity_id
_entity_poly.type
_entity_poly.pdbx_seq_one_letter_code
_entity_poly.pdbx_strand_id
1 'polypeptide(L)'
;MSNPAVEVEKRRHRDPHFDERRAPTARLADLSLRRFEEEYLPSAVDAETLASNDRSIEERLAAAKMIVSVDDPVPTVGGVLVLGKRPQDFLPGAYAQFLRASFTSPVRFRVTSPTSLACPRR
;
A
#
# COMPACT_ATOMS: atom_id res chain seq x y z
N MET A 1 -35.41 -2.24 7.61
CA MET A 1 -34.45 -3.20 8.19
C MET A 1 -33.10 -2.92 7.55
N SER A 2 -32.22 -2.20 8.24
CA SER A 2 -30.92 -1.76 7.73
C SER A 2 -29.96 -2.96 7.62
N ASN A 3 -29.23 -3.05 6.51
CA ASN A 3 -28.37 -4.18 6.18
C ASN A 3 -27.03 -4.09 6.97
N PRO A 4 -26.71 -5.03 7.88
CA PRO A 4 -25.56 -4.91 8.77
C PRO A 4 -24.19 -5.05 8.07
N ALA A 5 -24.16 -5.56 6.82
CA ALA A 5 -22.93 -5.68 6.04
C ALA A 5 -22.33 -4.32 5.65
N VAL A 6 -23.18 -3.33 5.38
CA VAL A 6 -22.74 -1.98 4.96
C VAL A 6 -22.13 -1.20 6.13
N GLU A 7 -22.53 -1.49 7.37
CA GLU A 7 -21.93 -0.86 8.55
C GLU A 7 -20.51 -1.37 8.85
N VAL A 8 -20.20 -2.63 8.53
CA VAL A 8 -18.82 -3.16 8.67
C VAL A 8 -17.88 -2.51 7.68
N GLU A 9 -18.33 -2.29 6.44
CA GLU A 9 -17.54 -1.62 5.40
C GLU A 9 -17.31 -0.14 5.72
N LYS A 10 -18.32 0.56 6.26
CA LYS A 10 -18.17 1.94 6.75
C LYS A 10 -17.27 2.07 7.98
N ARG A 11 -17.19 1.04 8.84
CA ARG A 11 -16.26 1.00 9.99
C ARG A 11 -14.82 0.72 9.57
N ARG A 12 -14.59 -0.05 8.50
CA ARG A 12 -13.26 -0.29 7.93
C ARG A 12 -12.65 0.92 7.22
N HIS A 13 -13.47 1.88 6.79
CA HIS A 13 -12.97 3.08 6.13
C HIS A 13 -12.03 3.92 7.02
N ARG A 14 -12.10 3.76 8.35
CA ARG A 14 -11.22 4.45 9.29
C ARG A 14 -9.94 3.69 9.65
N ASP A 15 -9.81 2.43 9.25
CA ASP A 15 -8.57 1.69 9.49
C ASP A 15 -7.58 2.00 8.36
N PRO A 16 -6.38 2.53 8.67
CA PRO A 16 -5.35 2.71 7.67
C PRO A 16 -5.01 1.37 7.01
N HIS A 17 -4.77 1.43 5.70
CA HIS A 17 -4.32 0.28 4.93
C HIS A 17 -3.04 -0.30 5.54
N PHE A 18 -2.76 -1.58 5.28
CA PHE A 18 -1.67 -2.30 5.95
C PHE A 18 -0.32 -1.57 5.86
N ASP A 19 -0.03 -0.99 4.70
CA ASP A 19 1.13 -0.17 4.39
C ASP A 19 1.14 1.19 5.10
N GLU A 20 -0.02 1.78 5.38
CA GLU A 20 -0.15 3.05 6.12
C GLU A 20 -0.13 2.87 7.64
N ARG A 21 -0.15 1.62 8.13
CA ARG A 21 -0.06 1.36 9.57
C ARG A 21 1.32 1.72 10.09
N ARG A 22 1.37 2.29 11.29
CA ARG A 22 2.61 2.48 12.04
C ARG A 22 3.33 1.15 12.26
N ALA A 23 4.64 1.14 12.07
CA ALA A 23 5.53 0.06 12.46
C ALA A 23 6.15 0.40 13.83
N PRO A 24 5.54 0.00 14.95
CA PRO A 24 5.87 0.52 16.29
C PRO A 24 7.30 0.21 16.75
N THR A 25 7.92 -0.81 16.19
CA THR A 25 9.29 -1.24 16.53
C THR A 25 10.35 -0.52 15.69
N ALA A 26 9.96 0.05 14.54
CA ALA A 26 10.87 0.73 13.63
C ALA A 26 11.09 2.19 14.04
N ARG A 27 12.29 2.71 13.77
CA ARG A 27 12.64 4.12 13.99
C ARG A 27 13.10 4.76 12.69
N LEU A 28 13.08 6.09 12.62
CA LEU A 28 13.63 6.85 11.49
C LEU A 28 15.08 6.43 11.14
N ALA A 29 15.89 6.08 12.15
CA ALA A 29 17.26 5.63 11.95
C ALA A 29 17.38 4.30 11.17
N ASP A 30 16.33 3.49 11.17
CA ASP A 30 16.26 2.23 10.41
C ASP A 30 15.92 2.46 8.94
N LEU A 31 15.44 3.65 8.59
CA LEU A 31 15.19 4.08 7.21
C LEU A 31 16.45 4.68 6.59
N SER A 32 16.60 4.50 5.28
CA SER A 32 17.65 5.12 4.49
C SER A 32 17.14 6.42 3.85
N LEU A 33 17.43 7.56 4.48
CA LEU A 33 17.08 8.88 3.94
C LEU A 33 17.77 9.14 2.61
N ARG A 34 19.01 8.67 2.45
CA ARG A 34 19.73 8.77 1.17
C ARG A 34 18.97 8.09 0.03
N ARG A 35 18.45 6.89 0.28
CA ARG A 35 17.64 6.15 -0.70
C ARG A 35 16.35 6.90 -1.04
N PHE A 36 15.75 7.55 -0.05
CA PHE A 36 14.54 8.34 -0.25
C PHE A 36 14.79 9.51 -1.20
N GLU A 37 15.89 10.25 -1.01
CA GLU A 37 16.20 11.43 -1.82
C GLU A 37 16.74 11.09 -3.21
N GLU A 38 17.61 10.09 -3.31
CA GLU A 38 18.32 9.77 -4.57
C GLU A 38 17.53 8.83 -5.47
N GLU A 39 16.74 7.91 -4.92
CA GLU A 39 16.05 6.87 -5.70
C GLU A 39 14.53 7.08 -5.70
N TYR A 40 13.93 7.26 -4.52
CA TYR A 40 12.47 7.25 -4.40
C TYR A 40 11.83 8.55 -4.88
N LEU A 41 12.27 9.71 -4.37
CA LEU A 41 11.68 11.02 -4.70
C LEU A 41 11.71 11.32 -6.21
N PRO A 42 12.84 11.13 -6.93
CA PRO A 42 12.90 11.38 -8.37
C PRO A 42 12.02 10.43 -9.19
N SER A 43 11.73 9.23 -8.64
CA SER A 43 10.87 8.24 -9.29
C SER A 43 9.39 8.45 -9.00
N ALA A 44 9.04 9.04 -7.86
CA ALA A 44 7.67 9.20 -7.38
C ALA A 44 7.09 10.59 -7.66
N VAL A 45 7.94 11.60 -7.84
CA VAL A 45 7.53 13.02 -7.99
C VAL A 45 8.33 13.67 -9.11
N ASP A 46 7.66 14.43 -9.97
CA ASP A 46 8.29 15.16 -11.06
C ASP A 46 9.28 16.22 -10.56
N ALA A 47 10.37 16.41 -11.31
CA ALA A 47 11.46 17.32 -10.94
C ALA A 47 11.01 18.78 -10.76
N GLU A 48 10.02 19.25 -11.53
CA GLU A 48 9.45 20.61 -11.42
C GLU A 48 8.71 20.81 -10.10
N THR A 49 8.00 19.77 -9.64
CA THR A 49 7.30 19.79 -8.34
C THR A 49 8.31 19.77 -7.20
N LEU A 50 9.41 19.03 -7.35
CA LEU A 50 10.47 18.96 -6.36
C LEU A 50 11.25 20.28 -6.23
N ALA A 51 11.53 20.95 -7.35
CA ALA A 51 12.25 22.23 -7.38
C ALA A 51 11.43 23.38 -6.78
N SER A 52 10.10 23.29 -6.82
CA SER A 52 9.18 24.28 -6.26
C SER A 52 8.81 23.99 -4.79
N ASN A 53 9.40 22.95 -4.17
CA ASN A 53 9.02 22.47 -2.84
C ASN A 53 10.13 22.74 -1.79
N ASP A 54 9.96 23.80 -1.00
CA ASP A 54 10.83 24.10 0.15
C ASP A 54 10.47 23.30 1.42
N ARG A 55 9.88 22.11 1.28
CA ARG A 55 9.55 21.24 2.42
C ARG A 55 10.81 20.66 3.04
N SER A 56 10.84 20.58 4.37
CA SER A 56 11.83 19.81 5.13
C SER A 56 11.77 18.32 4.79
N ILE A 57 12.83 17.58 5.13
CA ILE A 57 12.89 16.14 4.85
C ILE A 57 11.79 15.35 5.56
N GLU A 58 11.42 15.77 6.77
CA GLU A 58 10.36 15.15 7.58
C GLU A 58 8.99 15.37 6.94
N GLU A 59 8.72 16.58 6.45
CA GLU A 59 7.49 16.88 5.71
C GLU A 59 7.40 16.11 4.40
N ARG A 60 8.54 15.89 3.70
CA ARG A 60 8.58 15.07 2.49
C ARG A 60 8.30 13.60 2.81
N LEU A 61 8.88 13.07 3.89
CA LEU A 61 8.61 11.71 4.36
C LEU A 61 7.14 11.52 4.76
N ALA A 62 6.55 12.50 5.45
CA ALA A 62 5.14 12.48 5.83
C ALA A 62 4.23 12.57 4.59
N ALA A 63 4.55 13.43 3.62
CA ALA A 63 3.81 13.55 2.36
C ALA A 63 3.86 12.26 1.53
N ALA A 64 4.98 11.55 1.56
CA ALA A 64 5.16 10.24 0.93
C ALA A 64 4.59 9.08 1.76
N LYS A 65 3.93 9.34 2.91
CA LYS A 65 3.40 8.35 3.85
C LYS A 65 4.46 7.34 4.37
N MET A 66 5.73 7.75 4.40
CA MET A 66 6.84 6.93 4.92
C MET A 66 6.90 6.97 6.46
N ILE A 67 6.39 8.06 7.04
CA ILE A 67 6.18 8.24 8.48
C ILE A 67 4.72 8.61 8.73
N VAL A 68 4.24 8.40 9.96
CA VAL A 68 2.85 8.70 10.36
C VAL A 68 2.57 10.20 10.25
N SER A 69 3.44 11.04 10.83
CA SER A 69 3.40 12.49 10.66
C SER A 69 4.75 13.11 11.04
N VAL A 70 4.89 14.43 10.88
CA VAL A 70 6.07 15.18 11.36
C VAL A 70 6.10 15.20 12.90
N ASP A 71 4.94 15.31 13.54
CA ASP A 71 4.81 15.30 15.01
C ASP A 71 5.00 13.91 15.64
N ASP A 72 4.69 12.85 14.88
CA ASP A 72 4.89 11.44 15.25
C ASP A 72 5.77 10.75 14.20
N PRO A 73 7.11 10.88 14.30
CA PRO A 73 8.07 10.39 13.31
C PRO A 73 8.28 8.87 13.37
N VAL A 74 7.20 8.12 13.56
CA VAL A 74 7.18 6.66 13.51
C VAL A 74 7.05 6.22 12.06
N PRO A 75 7.95 5.35 11.56
CA PRO A 75 7.84 4.77 10.22
C PRO A 75 6.51 4.01 10.02
N THR A 76 5.97 4.11 8.82
CA THR A 76 4.87 3.23 8.39
C THR A 76 5.43 1.89 7.90
N VAL A 77 4.57 0.87 7.80
CA VAL A 77 4.93 -0.42 7.20
C VAL A 77 5.44 -0.24 5.76
N GLY A 78 4.79 0.63 4.98
CA GLY A 78 5.24 1.00 3.64
C GLY A 78 6.62 1.66 3.66
N GLY A 79 6.86 2.58 4.60
CA GLY A 79 8.16 3.20 4.81
C GLY A 79 9.27 2.19 5.10
N VAL A 80 9.00 1.23 5.98
CA VAL A 80 9.96 0.17 6.30
C VAL A 80 10.20 -0.76 5.10
N LEU A 81 9.18 -1.10 4.32
CA LEU A 81 9.35 -1.97 3.15
C LEU A 81 10.14 -1.31 2.02
N VAL A 82 9.95 -0.01 1.80
CA VAL A 82 10.58 0.73 0.70
C VAL A 82 11.98 1.23 1.08
N LEU A 83 12.11 1.83 2.27
CA LEU A 83 13.31 2.55 2.71
C LEU A 83 14.06 1.84 3.84
N GLY A 84 13.51 0.79 4.43
CA GLY A 84 14.14 0.08 5.53
C GLY A 84 15.47 -0.55 5.12
N LYS A 85 16.50 -0.34 5.94
CA LYS A 85 17.81 -0.98 5.75
C LYS A 85 17.73 -2.50 5.94
N ARG A 86 16.86 -2.94 6.86
CA ARG A 86 16.60 -4.35 7.20
C ARG A 86 15.10 -4.56 7.44
N PRO A 87 14.27 -4.61 6.39
CA PRO A 87 12.81 -4.71 6.53
C PRO A 87 12.36 -6.01 7.21
N GLN A 88 13.15 -7.08 7.11
CA GLN A 88 12.86 -8.40 7.68
C GLN A 88 12.85 -8.41 9.21
N ASP A 89 13.54 -7.46 9.86
CA ASP A 89 13.58 -7.35 11.32
C ASP A 89 12.24 -6.86 11.90
N PHE A 90 11.43 -6.17 11.08
CA PHE A 90 10.19 -5.52 11.51
C PHE A 90 8.95 -6.22 10.96
N LEU A 91 9.08 -6.88 9.80
CA LEU A 91 7.98 -7.51 9.10
C LEU A 91 8.30 -8.98 8.86
N PRO A 92 7.87 -9.89 9.76
CA PRO A 92 8.00 -11.32 9.52
C PRO A 92 7.20 -11.69 8.26
N GLY A 93 7.89 -12.22 7.25
CA GLY A 93 7.29 -12.49 5.93
C GLY A 93 7.54 -11.42 4.87
N ALA A 94 8.41 -10.42 5.13
CA ALA A 94 8.91 -9.49 4.11
C ALA A 94 9.85 -10.19 3.10
N TYR A 95 9.28 -11.09 2.29
CA TYR A 95 9.96 -11.77 1.21
C TYR A 95 9.32 -11.32 -0.11
N ALA A 96 10.06 -10.60 -0.94
CA ALA A 96 9.63 -10.28 -2.29
C ALA A 96 9.86 -11.52 -3.18
N GLN A 97 8.81 -12.30 -3.41
CA GLN A 97 8.89 -13.45 -4.32
C GLN A 97 8.55 -13.02 -5.75
N PHE A 98 9.52 -13.14 -6.67
CA PHE A 98 9.26 -12.99 -8.09
C PHE A 98 8.62 -14.27 -8.63
N LEU A 99 7.31 -14.25 -8.82
CA LEU A 99 6.60 -15.34 -9.51
C LEU A 99 6.46 -14.99 -10.99
N ARG A 100 7.18 -15.72 -11.85
CA ARG A 100 7.04 -15.57 -13.31
C ARG A 100 5.82 -16.37 -13.76
N ALA A 101 4.69 -15.70 -13.89
CA ALA A 101 3.49 -16.33 -14.44
C ALA A 101 3.61 -16.44 -15.97
N SER A 102 3.86 -17.65 -16.47
CA SER A 102 3.72 -17.98 -17.89
C SER A 102 2.26 -18.32 -18.18
N PHE A 103 1.46 -17.35 -18.61
CA PHE A 103 0.09 -17.61 -19.06
C PHE A 103 0.15 -18.33 -20.42
N THR A 104 0.13 -19.67 -20.42
CA THR A 104 0.06 -20.50 -21.65
C THR A 104 -1.32 -21.12 -21.88
N SER A 105 -2.39 -20.46 -21.45
CA SER A 105 -3.74 -20.89 -21.78
C SER A 105 -4.71 -19.71 -21.84
N PRO A 106 -5.68 -19.70 -22.78
CA PRO A 106 -6.69 -18.67 -22.83
C PRO A 106 -7.58 -18.75 -21.58
N VAL A 107 -7.64 -17.67 -20.81
CA VAL A 107 -8.55 -17.54 -19.66
C VAL A 107 -9.98 -17.50 -20.19
N ARG A 108 -10.68 -18.64 -20.15
CA ARG A 108 -12.08 -18.73 -20.56
C ARG A 108 -12.98 -18.36 -19.39
N PHE A 109 -13.41 -17.10 -19.35
CA PHE A 109 -14.49 -16.69 -18.44
C PHE A 109 -15.80 -17.33 -18.89
N ARG A 110 -16.29 -18.33 -18.12
CA ARG A 110 -17.62 -18.88 -18.31
C ARG A 110 -18.58 -18.16 -17.37
N VAL A 111 -19.29 -17.15 -17.87
CA VAL A 111 -20.46 -16.60 -17.16
C VAL A 111 -21.58 -17.63 -17.29
N THR A 112 -21.85 -18.39 -16.24
CA THR A 112 -23.09 -19.18 -16.15
C THR A 112 -24.21 -18.25 -15.70
N SER A 113 -25.04 -17.81 -16.64
CA SER A 113 -26.31 -17.13 -16.36
C SER A 113 -27.32 -18.13 -15.77
N PRO A 114 -27.94 -17.86 -14.60
CA PRO A 114 -28.97 -18.71 -14.04
C PRO A 114 -30.33 -18.34 -14.65
N THR A 115 -30.60 -18.75 -15.90
CA THR A 115 -31.97 -18.68 -16.43
C THR A 115 -32.20 -19.81 -17.44
N SER A 116 -32.43 -21.01 -16.91
CA SER A 116 -33.00 -22.13 -17.66
C SER A 116 -33.84 -22.99 -16.72
N LEU A 117 -34.98 -22.45 -16.30
CA LEU A 117 -36.17 -23.24 -15.95
C LEU A 117 -37.30 -22.63 -16.78
N ALA A 118 -37.44 -23.09 -18.02
CA ALA A 118 -38.39 -24.13 -18.40
C ALA A 118 -39.84 -23.61 -18.26
N CYS A 119 -40.30 -22.98 -19.36
CA CYS A 119 -41.71 -22.77 -19.67
C CYS A 119 -42.33 -24.11 -20.09
N PRO A 120 -43.34 -24.65 -19.37
CA PRO A 120 -44.13 -25.75 -19.88
C PRO A 120 -45.26 -25.21 -20.76
N ARG A 121 -45.29 -25.70 -22.00
CA ARG A 121 -46.37 -25.51 -22.97
C ARG A 121 -47.74 -25.86 -22.37
N ARG A 122 -48.74 -25.01 -22.58
CA ARG A 122 -50.13 -25.41 -22.74
C ARG A 122 -50.80 -24.53 -23.78
#